data_AF-A0A7V9GLT4-F1
#
_entry.id   AF-A0A7V9GLT4-F1
#
_cell.length_a   1.000
_cell.length_b   1.000
_cell.length_c   1.000
_cell.angle_alpha   90.00
_cell.angle_beta   90.00
_cell.angle_gamma   90.00
#
_symmetry.space_group_name_H-M   'P 1'
#
loop_
_entity.id
_entity.type
_entity.pdbx_description
1 polymer ?
#
loop_
_entity_poly.entity_id
_entity_poly.type
_entity_poly.pdbx_seq_one_letter_code
_entity_poly.pdbx_strand_id
1 'polypeptide(L)'
;GEEVYVQIQADSTGYARIRSVLKEKPKNDPDYVKASIGYVDEVNLKLLINYPFDRFYMEESKAQPAEDMYRKSIIDSTQIAYALVHVKNGEAVIRDVMIDGISISVLVRGSKNK
;
A
#
# COMPACT_ATOMS: atom_id res chain seq x y z
N GLY A 1 -11.95 9.29 -11.01
CA GLY A 1 -12.27 10.41 -10.12
C GLY A 1 -11.33 11.57 -10.37
N GLU A 2 -11.53 12.69 -9.67
CA GLU A 2 -10.64 13.86 -9.72
C GLU A 2 -9.23 13.47 -9.27
N GLU A 3 -8.19 13.96 -9.97
CA GLU A 3 -6.79 13.77 -9.59
C GLU A 3 -6.46 14.61 -8.35
N VAL A 4 -5.72 14.00 -7.41
CA VAL A 4 -5.27 14.66 -6.18
C VAL A 4 -3.85 14.25 -5.82
N TYR A 5 -3.21 15.07 -4.99
CA TYR A 5 -1.87 14.83 -4.44
C TYR A 5 -2.01 14.52 -2.95
N VAL A 6 -1.78 13.26 -2.58
CA VAL A 6 -1.90 12.76 -1.21
C VAL A 6 -0.54 12.86 -0.56
N GLN A 7 -0.37 13.82 0.33
CA GLN A 7 0.85 13.96 1.11
C GLN A 7 0.87 12.91 2.22
N ILE A 8 2.00 12.23 2.35
CA ILE A 8 2.20 11.14 3.31
C ILE A 8 3.26 11.53 4.34
N GLN A 9 3.18 10.90 5.51
CA GLN A 9 4.21 10.97 6.54
C GLN A 9 4.24 9.65 7.31
N ALA A 10 5.35 9.37 7.99
CA ALA A 10 5.37 8.29 8.98
C ALA A 10 4.56 8.69 10.23
N ASP A 11 3.89 7.73 10.84
CA ASP A 11 3.38 7.82 12.19
C ASP A 11 4.45 7.40 13.23
N SER A 12 4.06 7.32 14.50
CA SER A 12 4.98 6.96 15.59
C SER A 12 5.42 5.49 15.57
N THR A 13 4.74 4.62 14.82
CA THR A 13 5.05 3.19 14.70
C THR A 13 5.77 2.87 13.38
N GLY A 14 5.99 3.88 12.53
CA GLY A 14 6.75 3.77 11.28
C GLY A 14 5.90 3.45 10.05
N TYR A 15 4.57 3.49 10.16
CA TYR A 15 3.66 3.28 9.03
C TYR A 15 3.28 4.60 8.36
N ALA A 16 2.94 4.54 7.07
CA ALA A 16 2.49 5.71 6.33
C ALA A 16 1.07 6.10 6.74
N ARG A 17 0.87 7.39 7.02
CA ARG A 17 -0.43 8.02 7.20
C ARG A 17 -0.59 9.19 6.24
N ILE A 18 -1.84 9.52 5.92
CA ILE A 18 -2.17 10.73 5.17
C ILE A 18 -1.93 11.94 6.08
N ARG A 19 -1.14 12.89 5.59
CA ARG A 19 -0.95 14.21 6.22
C ARG A 19 -1.99 15.22 5.71
N SER A 20 -2.24 15.21 4.39
CA SER A 20 -3.12 16.14 3.70
C SER A 20 -3.42 15.65 2.28
N VAL A 21 -4.50 16.17 1.69
CA VAL A 21 -4.87 15.93 0.29
C VAL A 21 -4.97 17.28 -0.41
N LEU A 22 -4.20 17.46 -1.49
CA LEU A 22 -4.14 18.71 -2.25
C LEU A 22 -4.70 18.53 -3.66
N LYS A 23 -5.29 19.60 -4.21
CA LYS A 23 -5.70 19.67 -5.62
C LYS A 23 -4.54 20.00 -6.55
N GLU A 24 -3.55 20.71 -6.03
CA GLU A 24 -2.37 21.14 -6.78
C GLU A 24 -1.12 20.38 -6.34
N LYS A 25 -0.19 20.20 -7.27
CA LYS A 25 1.09 19.52 -7.02
C LYS A 25 1.90 20.27 -5.94
N PRO A 26 2.36 19.60 -4.87
CA PRO A 26 3.27 20.20 -3.91
C PRO A 26 4.58 20.65 -4.56
N LYS A 27 5.04 21.88 -4.28
CA LYS A 27 6.29 22.43 -4.85
C LYS A 27 7.54 22.03 -4.07
N ASN A 28 7.44 22.04 -2.74
CA ASN A 28 8.59 21.90 -1.83
C ASN A 28 8.51 20.65 -0.96
N ASP A 29 7.66 19.71 -1.32
CA ASP A 29 7.41 18.51 -0.54
C ASP A 29 7.41 17.29 -1.46
N PRO A 30 8.42 16.41 -1.38
CA PRO A 30 8.53 15.25 -2.25
C PRO A 30 7.66 14.06 -1.78
N ASP A 31 7.15 14.11 -0.55
CA ASP A 31 6.48 12.99 0.12
C ASP A 31 4.99 13.01 -0.20
N TYR A 32 4.66 12.75 -1.46
CA TYR A 32 3.30 12.67 -1.94
C TYR A 32 3.10 11.56 -2.98
N VAL A 33 1.87 11.07 -3.05
CA VAL A 33 1.39 10.14 -4.08
C VAL A 33 0.34 10.84 -4.93
N LYS A 34 0.49 10.76 -6.25
CA LYS A 34 -0.54 11.20 -7.19
C LYS A 34 -1.61 10.11 -7.27
N ALA A 35 -2.84 10.45 -6.89
CA ALA A 35 -3.94 9.51 -6.73
C ALA A 35 -5.24 10.10 -7.32
N SER A 36 -6.34 9.39 -7.18
CA SER A 36 -7.65 9.92 -7.55
C SER A 36 -8.69 9.75 -6.44
N ILE A 37 -9.66 10.65 -6.39
CA ILE A 37 -10.81 10.52 -5.49
C ILE A 37 -11.69 9.37 -6.00
N GLY A 38 -11.93 8.38 -5.15
CA GLY A 38 -12.88 7.31 -5.40
C GLY A 38 -14.31 7.74 -5.07
N TYR A 39 -14.52 8.23 -3.84
CA TYR A 39 -15.84 8.63 -3.33
C TYR A 39 -15.68 9.66 -2.20
N VAL A 40 -16.65 10.56 -2.08
CA VAL A 40 -16.76 11.54 -0.99
C VAL A 40 -18.05 11.28 -0.22
N ASP A 41 -17.92 11.04 1.07
CA ASP A 41 -19.03 10.96 2.01
C ASP A 41 -19.05 12.22 2.86
N GLU A 42 -19.87 13.19 2.47
CA GLU A 42 -19.99 14.46 3.19
C GLU A 42 -20.67 14.30 4.55
N VAL A 43 -21.53 13.28 4.71
CA VAL A 43 -22.28 13.05 5.96
C VAL A 43 -21.33 12.52 7.05
N ASN A 44 -20.49 11.56 6.70
CA ASN A 44 -19.53 10.97 7.64
C ASN A 44 -18.13 11.60 7.57
N LEU A 45 -17.95 12.64 6.74
CA LEU A 45 -16.68 13.31 6.48
C LEU A 45 -15.56 12.34 6.08
N LYS A 46 -15.88 11.39 5.19
CA LYS A 46 -14.92 10.39 4.69
C LYS A 46 -14.56 10.65 3.24
N LEU A 47 -13.28 10.44 2.93
CA LEU A 47 -12.74 10.51 1.58
C LEU A 47 -12.11 9.17 1.23
N LEU A 48 -12.62 8.52 0.18
CA LEU A 48 -12.00 7.34 -0.39
C LEU A 48 -10.98 7.77 -1.44
N ILE A 49 -9.74 7.33 -1.28
CA ILE A 49 -8.64 7.57 -2.21
C ILE A 49 -8.33 6.28 -2.96
N ASN A 50 -8.29 6.36 -4.28
CA ASN A 50 -7.79 5.29 -5.14
C ASN A 50 -6.32 5.55 -5.45
N TYR A 51 -5.45 4.74 -4.86
CA TYR A 51 -4.01 4.78 -5.10
C TYR A 51 -3.65 4.20 -6.48
N PRO A 52 -2.57 4.66 -7.13
CA PRO A 52 -2.22 4.28 -8.50
C PRO A 52 -1.48 2.93 -8.58
N PHE A 53 -1.58 2.09 -7.56
CA PHE A 53 -0.91 0.79 -7.49
C PHE A 53 -1.83 -0.26 -6.87
N ASP A 54 -1.90 -1.41 -7.52
CA ASP A 54 -2.70 -2.56 -7.12
C ASP A 54 -1.98 -3.90 -7.31
N ARG A 55 -0.75 -3.88 -7.86
CA ARG A 55 0.00 -5.08 -8.27
C ARG A 55 1.39 -5.12 -7.67
N PHE A 56 1.71 -6.26 -7.08
CA PHE A 56 3.06 -6.65 -6.68
C PHE A 56 3.57 -7.70 -7.67
N TYR A 57 4.64 -7.37 -8.42
CA TYR A 57 5.20 -8.29 -9.41
C TYR A 57 6.19 -9.26 -8.77
N MET A 58 5.97 -10.55 -8.99
CA MET A 58 6.85 -11.63 -8.55
C MET A 58 6.85 -12.77 -9.57
N GLU A 59 7.69 -13.78 -9.36
CA GLU A 59 7.69 -14.98 -10.21
C GLU A 59 6.32 -15.68 -10.15
N GLU A 60 5.74 -16.00 -11.31
CA GLU A 60 4.37 -16.51 -11.43
C GLU A 60 4.12 -17.78 -10.61
N SER A 61 5.08 -18.72 -10.58
CA SER A 61 4.94 -19.96 -9.79
C SER A 61 4.81 -19.73 -8.28
N LYS A 62 5.18 -18.53 -7.81
CA LYS A 62 5.08 -18.11 -6.42
C LYS A 62 3.89 -17.19 -6.15
N ALA A 63 3.22 -16.68 -7.18
CA ALA A 63 2.12 -15.72 -7.05
C ALA A 63 0.91 -16.33 -6.33
N GLN A 64 0.45 -17.51 -6.74
CA GLN A 64 -0.71 -18.17 -6.11
C GLN A 64 -0.45 -18.50 -4.62
N PRO A 65 0.68 -19.13 -4.23
CA PRO A 65 1.01 -19.32 -2.83
C PRO A 65 1.09 -18.01 -2.03
N ALA A 66 1.60 -16.93 -2.62
CA ALA A 66 1.68 -15.62 -1.95
C ALA A 66 0.29 -15.06 -1.69
N GLU A 67 -0.59 -15.09 -2.69
CA GLU A 67 -1.99 -14.65 -2.54
C GLU A 67 -2.73 -15.46 -1.47
N ASP A 68 -2.52 -16.78 -1.42
CA ASP A 68 -3.10 -17.65 -0.39
C ASP A 68 -2.61 -17.28 1.01
N MET A 69 -1.32 -16.96 1.17
CA MET A 69 -0.75 -16.52 2.44
C MET A 69 -1.28 -15.14 2.85
N TYR A 70 -1.31 -14.18 1.93
CA TYR A 70 -1.87 -12.85 2.16
C TYR A 70 -3.33 -12.95 2.60
N ARG A 71 -4.16 -13.70 1.88
CA ARG A 71 -5.58 -13.91 2.23
C ARG A 71 -5.78 -14.52 3.61
N LYS A 72 -4.90 -15.40 4.07
CA LYS A 72 -4.94 -15.94 5.44
C LYS A 72 -4.54 -14.89 6.47
N SER A 73 -3.51 -14.10 6.19
CA SER A 73 -3.03 -13.06 7.10
C SER A 73 -4.04 -11.93 7.34
N ILE A 74 -4.88 -11.59 6.36
CA ILE A 74 -5.92 -10.56 6.55
C ILE A 74 -7.13 -11.06 7.36
N ILE A 75 -7.34 -12.38 7.43
CA ILE A 75 -8.41 -12.98 8.24
C ILE A 75 -7.97 -13.13 9.70
N ASP A 76 -6.70 -13.45 9.92
CA ASP A 76 -6.11 -13.61 11.24
C ASP A 76 -5.72 -12.24 11.84
N SER A 77 -6.51 -11.76 12.81
CA SER A 77 -6.29 -10.46 13.45
C SER A 77 -4.99 -10.37 14.27
N THR A 78 -4.28 -11.48 14.46
CA THR A 78 -2.97 -11.49 15.15
C THR A 78 -1.81 -11.21 14.20
N GLN A 79 -2.03 -11.27 12.89
CA GLN A 79 -1.03 -10.99 11.86
C GLN A 79 -1.16 -9.57 11.33
N ILE A 80 -0.03 -8.96 10.98
CA ILE A 80 0.01 -7.63 10.39
C ILE A 80 0.54 -7.75 8.96
N ALA A 81 -0.38 -7.58 7.99
CA ALA A 81 -0.06 -7.54 6.58
C ALA A 81 0.02 -6.10 6.07
N TYR A 82 1.11 -5.73 5.40
CA TYR A 82 1.29 -4.39 4.85
C TYR A 82 2.18 -4.39 3.60
N ALA A 83 2.02 -3.38 2.75
CA ALA A 83 2.85 -3.19 1.57
C ALA A 83 3.99 -2.19 1.85
N LEU A 84 5.16 -2.46 1.30
CA LEU A 84 6.22 -1.47 1.16
C LEU A 84 6.07 -0.80 -0.20
N VAL A 85 5.92 0.52 -0.20
CA VAL A 85 5.69 1.31 -1.41
C VAL A 85 6.88 2.23 -1.65
N HIS A 86 7.41 2.22 -2.87
CA HIS A 86 8.39 3.21 -3.31
C HIS A 86 7.65 4.37 -3.98
N VAL A 87 7.94 5.59 -3.51
CA VAL A 87 7.33 6.82 -4.02
C VAL A 87 8.43 7.71 -4.60
N LYS A 88 8.23 8.20 -5.82
CA LYS A 88 9.13 9.14 -6.47
C LYS A 88 8.34 10.10 -7.36
N ASN A 89 8.44 11.40 -7.09
CA ASN A 89 7.78 12.44 -7.88
C ASN A 89 6.26 12.25 -8.05
N GLY A 90 5.59 11.61 -7.08
CA GLY A 90 4.16 11.30 -7.13
C GLY A 90 3.82 9.94 -7.74
N GLU A 91 4.76 9.28 -8.41
CA GLU A 91 4.58 7.90 -8.86
C GLU A 91 4.86 6.96 -7.70
N ALA A 92 4.06 5.90 -7.58
CA ALA A 92 4.15 4.97 -6.47
C ALA A 92 3.99 3.52 -6.97
N VAL A 93 4.85 2.62 -6.50
CA VAL A 93 4.83 1.20 -6.86
C VAL A 93 5.03 0.33 -5.62
N ILE A 94 4.38 -0.83 -5.59
CA ILE A 94 4.59 -1.82 -4.53
C ILE A 94 5.95 -2.48 -4.74
N ARG A 95 6.85 -2.28 -3.78
CA ARG A 95 8.18 -2.90 -3.74
C ARG A 95 8.12 -4.31 -3.16
N ASP A 96 7.34 -4.49 -2.10
CA ASP A 96 7.18 -5.78 -1.41
C ASP A 96 5.88 -5.82 -0.63
N VAL A 97 5.47 -7.02 -0.23
CA VAL A 97 4.36 -7.28 0.68
C VAL A 97 4.91 -8.04 1.88
N MET A 98 4.59 -7.56 3.08
CA MET A 98 5.12 -8.05 4.34
C MET A 98 3.99 -8.69 5.14
N ILE A 99 4.31 -9.81 5.80
CA ILE A 99 3.48 -10.43 6.85
C ILE A 99 4.38 -10.55 8.08
N ASP A 100 4.00 -9.92 9.19
CA ASP A 100 4.75 -9.89 10.45
C ASP A 100 6.23 -9.50 10.28
N GLY A 101 6.48 -8.55 9.37
CA GLY A 101 7.83 -8.06 9.07
C GLY A 101 8.67 -8.98 8.17
N ILE A 102 8.12 -10.08 7.65
CA ILE A 102 8.78 -10.98 6.71
C ILE A 102 8.18 -10.79 5.31
N SER A 103 9.04 -10.64 4.30
CA SER A 103 8.62 -10.57 2.90
C SER A 103 7.84 -11.82 2.49
N ILE A 104 6.70 -11.63 1.85
CA ILE A 104 5.87 -12.73 1.33
C ILE A 104 6.64 -13.58 0.31
N SER A 105 7.57 -12.96 -0.42
CA SER A 105 8.45 -13.64 -1.37
C SER A 105 9.44 -14.61 -0.70
N VAL A 106 9.78 -14.38 0.56
CA VAL A 106 10.59 -15.29 1.39
C VAL A 106 9.72 -16.41 1.94
N LEU A 107 8.53 -16.09 2.44
CA LEU A 107 7.61 -17.06 3.03
C LEU A 107 7.21 -18.16 2.03
N VAL A 108 6.88 -17.79 0.78
CA VAL A 108 6.54 -18.77 -0.27
C VAL A 108 7.71 -19.65 -0.71
N ARG A 109 8.96 -19.24 -0.47
CA ARG A 109 10.14 -20.12 -0.70
C ARG A 109 10.25 -21.18 0.39
N GLY A 110 9.92 -20.84 1.63
CA GLY A 110 9.96 -21.75 2.77
C GLY A 110 8.88 -22.84 2.72
N SER A 111 7.76 -22.58 2.05
CA SER A 111 6.64 -23.53 1.93
C SER A 111 6.89 -24.74 1.03
N LYS A 112 8.04 -24.82 0.32
CA LYS A 112 8.37 -25.97 -0.55
C LYS A 112 8.91 -27.21 0.18
N ASN A 113 9.07 -27.18 1.51
CA ASN A 113 9.68 -28.28 2.29
C ASN A 113 8.79 -28.79 3.45
N LYS A 114 7.50 -29.02 3.24
CA LYS A 114 6.68 -29.82 4.16
C LYS A 114 5.74 -30.74 3.41
#